data_AF-A0AAW3MJ67-F1
#
_entry.id   AF-A0AAW3MJ67-F1
#
_cell.length_a   1.000
_cell.length_b   1.000
_cell.length_c   1.000
_cell.angle_alpha   90.00
_cell.angle_beta   90.00
_cell.angle_gamma   90.00
#
_symmetry.space_group_name_H-M   'P 1'
#
loop_
_entity.id
_entity.type
_entity.pdbx_description
1 polymer ?
#
loop_
_entity_poly.entity_id
_entity_poly.type
_entity_poly.pdbx_seq_one_letter_code
_entity_poly.pdbx_strand_id
1 'polypeptide(L)'
;MNAAASKLVAGAVALALLVAAFFYVRALRAELADAKNRLACSSQAVESRDAAIDGLRQDASNKATQQQQLDAATGKVAAKLETARQDIRKVINENATVRSWADTPLPADVARLSASPAYTGAGDFGAAVPTDHALHTAGDGAAH
;
A
#
# COMPACT_ATOMS: atom_id res chain seq x y z
N MET A 1 58.77 17.41 67.68
CA MET A 1 58.15 16.31 66.91
C MET A 1 59.25 15.41 66.42
N ASN A 2 59.20 14.10 66.68
CA ASN A 2 60.28 13.17 66.34
C ASN A 2 60.38 12.99 64.82
N ALA A 3 61.59 13.01 64.26
CA ALA A 3 61.82 12.91 62.81
C ALA A 3 61.18 11.67 62.16
N ALA A 4 61.01 10.59 62.92
CA ALA A 4 60.30 9.39 62.50
C ALA A 4 58.80 9.63 62.25
N ALA A 5 58.12 10.42 63.11
CA ALA A 5 56.71 10.74 62.96
C ALA A 5 56.44 11.59 61.70
N SER A 6 57.33 12.54 61.39
CA SER A 6 57.20 13.38 60.18
C SER A 6 57.33 12.55 58.89
N LYS A 7 58.20 11.55 58.87
CA LYS A 7 58.39 10.67 57.70
C LYS A 7 57.18 9.73 57.49
N LEU A 8 56.60 9.22 58.58
CA LEU A 8 55.39 8.40 58.51
C LEU A 8 54.19 9.19 57.98
N VAL A 9 54.01 10.45 58.43
CA VAL A 9 52.96 11.33 57.92
C VAL A 9 53.15 11.62 56.43
N ALA A 10 54.38 11.96 56.01
CA ALA A 10 54.68 12.21 54.60
C ALA A 10 54.42 10.96 53.72
N GLY A 11 54.78 9.76 54.20
CA GLY A 11 54.50 8.50 53.50
C GLY A 11 53.00 8.20 53.39
N ALA A 12 52.24 8.43 54.45
CA ALA A 12 50.79 8.25 54.46
C ALA A 12 50.09 9.20 53.46
N VAL A 13 50.52 10.47 53.41
CA VAL A 13 50.00 11.44 52.44
C VAL A 13 50.33 11.02 51.01
N ALA A 14 51.57 10.60 50.75
CA ALA A 14 51.97 10.12 49.42
C ALA A 14 51.14 8.90 48.97
N LEU A 15 50.91 7.94 49.87
CA LEU A 15 50.04 6.80 49.61
C LEU A 15 48.60 7.22 49.33
N ALA A 16 48.05 8.14 50.11
CA ALA A 16 46.69 8.65 49.90
C ALA A 16 46.54 9.31 48.53
N LEU A 17 47.53 10.09 48.09
CA LEU A 17 47.54 10.69 46.75
C LEU A 17 47.61 9.65 45.63
N LEU A 18 48.41 8.59 45.79
CA LEU A 18 48.48 7.51 44.81
C LEU A 18 47.15 6.75 44.70
N VAL A 19 46.51 6.48 45.84
CA VAL A 19 45.19 5.84 45.88
C VAL A 19 44.14 6.73 45.22
N ALA A 20 44.11 8.03 45.53
CA ALA A 20 43.21 8.97 44.91
C ALA A 20 43.42 9.06 43.38
N ALA A 21 44.67 9.12 42.93
CA ALA A 21 45.01 9.12 41.51
C ALA A 21 44.56 7.81 40.82
N PHE A 22 44.73 6.66 41.47
CA PHE A 22 44.27 5.38 40.95
C PHE A 22 42.74 5.35 40.78
N PHE A 23 41.98 5.78 41.79
CA PHE A 23 40.53 5.86 41.70
C PHE A 23 40.08 6.85 40.62
N TYR A 24 40.75 8.01 40.51
CA TYR A 24 40.45 8.99 39.48
C TYR A 24 40.67 8.45 38.06
N VAL A 25 41.81 7.79 37.80
CA VAL A 25 42.09 7.15 36.50
C VAL A 25 41.07 6.06 36.21
N ARG A 26 40.66 5.28 37.23
CA ARG A 26 39.63 4.24 37.06
C ARG A 26 38.27 4.84 36.71
N ALA A 27 37.87 5.94 37.35
CA ALA A 27 36.63 6.65 37.04
C ALA A 27 36.66 7.19 35.60
N LEU A 28 37.76 7.83 35.20
CA LEU A 28 37.95 8.37 33.85
C LEU A 28 37.87 7.27 32.77
N ARG A 29 38.44 6.09 33.05
CA ARG A 29 38.33 4.94 32.14
C ARG A 29 36.89 4.41 32.05
N ALA A 30 36.15 4.43 33.15
CA ALA A 30 34.75 4.02 33.17
C ALA A 30 33.86 4.98 32.36
N GLU A 31 34.05 6.30 32.52
CA GLU A 31 33.34 7.32 31.74
C GLU A 31 33.65 7.19 30.24
N LEU A 32 34.91 6.97 29.88
CA LEU A 32 35.32 6.77 28.49
C LEU A 32 34.70 5.50 27.90
N ALA A 33 34.61 4.42 28.69
CA ALA A 33 33.93 3.21 28.29
C ALA A 33 32.42 3.42 28.08
N ASP A 34 31.75 4.16 28.97
CA ASP A 34 30.33 4.51 28.82
C ASP A 34 30.09 5.39 27.58
N ALA A 35 30.92 6.41 27.38
CA ALA A 35 30.85 7.28 26.20
C ALA A 35 31.03 6.50 24.89
N LYS A 36 32.00 5.55 24.85
CA LYS A 36 32.20 4.66 23.70
C LYS A 36 30.99 3.76 23.46
N ASN A 37 30.41 3.21 24.53
CA ASN A 37 29.25 2.34 24.41
C ASN A 37 28.01 3.10 23.89
N ARG A 38 27.80 4.33 24.37
CA ARG A 38 26.75 5.23 23.86
C ARG A 38 26.96 5.57 22.40
N LEU A 39 28.19 5.87 22.00
CA LEU A 39 28.52 6.15 20.61
C LEU A 39 28.26 4.94 19.71
N ALA A 40 28.68 3.74 20.14
CA ALA A 40 28.42 2.51 19.42
C ALA A 40 26.90 2.23 19.27
N CYS A 41 26.14 2.40 20.36
CA CYS A 41 24.69 2.25 20.34
C CYS A 41 24.01 3.25 19.40
N SER A 42 24.44 4.51 19.43
CA SER A 42 23.95 5.54 18.51
C SER A 42 24.30 5.24 17.06
N SER A 43 25.53 4.78 16.78
CA SER A 43 25.96 4.38 15.43
C SER A 43 25.10 3.24 14.90
N GLN A 44 24.91 2.20 15.72
CA GLN A 44 24.06 1.06 15.37
C GLN A 44 22.61 1.49 15.09
N ALA A 45 22.08 2.43 15.88
CA ALA A 45 20.74 2.96 15.68
C ALA A 45 20.62 3.76 14.37
N VAL A 46 21.67 4.50 14.00
CA VAL A 46 21.74 5.21 12.71
C VAL A 46 21.82 4.23 11.55
N GLU A 47 22.71 3.24 11.61
CA GLU A 47 22.84 2.19 10.59
C GLU A 47 21.51 1.44 10.37
N SER A 48 20.81 1.10 11.46
CA SER A 48 19.49 0.47 11.37
C SER A 48 18.45 1.37 10.72
N ARG A 49 18.49 2.69 10.97
CA ARG A 49 17.59 3.65 10.33
C ARG A 49 17.92 3.83 8.87
N ASP A 50 19.19 3.91 8.51
CA ASP A 50 19.64 4.03 7.12
C ASP A 50 19.21 2.82 6.30
N ALA A 51 19.38 1.61 6.83
CA ALA A 51 18.88 0.39 6.20
C ALA A 51 17.35 0.42 5.99
N ALA A 52 16.59 0.92 6.98
CA ALA A 52 15.14 1.06 6.84
C ALA A 52 14.75 2.12 5.79
N ILE A 53 15.47 3.25 5.75
CA ILE A 53 15.25 4.31 4.76
C ILE A 53 15.54 3.77 3.34
N ASP A 54 16.62 3.02 3.17
CA ASP A 54 16.97 2.45 1.87
C ASP A 54 15.95 1.40 1.41
N GLY A 55 15.43 0.58 2.33
CA GLY A 55 14.29 -0.30 2.06
C GLY A 55 13.06 0.48 1.61
N LEU A 56 12.68 1.54 2.32
CA LEU A 56 11.55 2.39 1.96
C LEU A 56 11.73 3.09 0.60
N ARG A 57 12.95 3.51 0.27
CA ARG A 57 13.28 4.09 -1.04
C ARG A 57 13.14 3.07 -2.16
N GLN A 58 13.62 1.85 -1.95
CA GLN A 58 13.47 0.77 -2.92
C GLN A 58 11.99 0.44 -3.17
N ASP A 59 11.20 0.35 -2.10
CA ASP A 59 9.76 0.11 -2.19
C ASP A 59 9.03 1.24 -2.91
N ALA A 60 9.39 2.50 -2.63
CA ALA A 60 8.83 3.65 -3.33
C ALA A 60 9.16 3.62 -4.83
N SER A 61 10.40 3.28 -5.20
CA SER A 61 10.82 3.13 -6.60
C SER A 61 10.07 2.00 -7.32
N ASN A 62 9.92 0.85 -6.65
CA ASN A 62 9.15 -0.28 -7.17
C ASN A 62 7.68 0.09 -7.39
N LYS A 63 7.06 0.78 -6.42
CA LYS A 63 5.68 1.27 -6.54
C LYS A 63 5.52 2.28 -7.67
N ALA A 64 6.46 3.21 -7.85
CA ALA A 64 6.41 4.16 -8.95
C ALA A 64 6.45 3.46 -10.31
N THR A 65 7.28 2.42 -10.45
CA THR A 65 7.35 1.60 -11.66
C THR A 65 6.06 0.82 -11.89
N GLN A 66 5.49 0.22 -10.84
CA GLN A 66 4.19 -0.47 -10.91
C GLN A 66 3.06 0.48 -11.31
N GLN A 67 3.05 1.70 -10.76
CA GLN A 67 2.07 2.73 -11.12
C GLN A 67 2.19 3.12 -12.59
N GLN A 68 3.42 3.34 -13.10
CA GLN A 68 3.64 3.66 -14.50
C GLN A 68 3.16 2.52 -15.43
N GLN A 69 3.36 1.27 -15.04
CA GLN A 69 2.84 0.12 -15.79
C GLN A 69 1.30 0.08 -15.77
N LEU A 70 0.69 0.38 -14.63
CA LEU A 70 -0.78 0.44 -14.50
C LEU A 70 -1.37 1.57 -15.35
N ASP A 71 -0.74 2.74 -15.35
CA ASP A 71 -1.15 3.88 -16.16
C ASP A 71 -1.05 3.55 -17.66
N ALA A 72 0.04 2.91 -18.07
CA ALA A 72 0.22 2.43 -19.45
C ALA A 72 -0.82 1.37 -19.84
N ALA A 73 -1.16 0.45 -18.94
CA ALA A 73 -2.19 -0.56 -19.17
C ALA A 73 -3.58 0.09 -19.29
N THR A 74 -3.88 1.04 -18.42
CA THR A 74 -5.14 1.81 -18.44
C THR A 74 -5.27 2.59 -19.73
N GLY A 75 -4.20 3.27 -20.19
CA GLY A 75 -4.17 3.96 -21.47
C GLY A 75 -4.43 3.02 -22.65
N LYS A 76 -3.84 1.82 -22.65
CA LYS A 76 -4.10 0.81 -23.69
C LYS A 76 -5.54 0.33 -23.70
N VAL A 77 -6.14 0.12 -22.52
CA VAL A 77 -7.56 -0.28 -22.41
C VAL A 77 -8.46 0.84 -22.91
N ALA A 78 -8.20 2.09 -22.53
CA ALA A 78 -8.96 3.25 -22.99
C ALA A 78 -8.89 3.41 -24.52
N ALA A 79 -7.70 3.25 -25.10
CA ALA A 79 -7.52 3.29 -26.55
C ALA A 79 -8.31 2.20 -27.27
N LYS A 80 -8.21 0.94 -26.82
CA LYS A 80 -8.99 -0.18 -27.37
C LYS A 80 -10.49 0.05 -27.28
N LEU A 81 -10.96 0.60 -26.16
CA LEU A 81 -12.37 0.89 -25.95
C LEU A 81 -12.85 1.98 -26.91
N GLU A 82 -12.06 3.03 -27.15
CA GLU A 82 -12.41 4.06 -28.11
C GLU A 82 -12.45 3.52 -29.55
N THR A 83 -11.48 2.68 -29.93
CA THR A 83 -11.52 1.99 -31.24
C THR A 83 -12.78 1.14 -31.38
N ALA A 84 -13.09 0.31 -30.37
CA ALA A 84 -14.29 -0.53 -30.40
C ALA A 84 -15.58 0.31 -30.53
N ARG A 85 -15.66 1.47 -29.85
CA ARG A 85 -16.80 2.39 -29.98
C ARG A 85 -16.89 2.99 -31.38
N GLN A 86 -15.76 3.37 -31.97
CA GLN A 86 -15.72 3.89 -33.34
C GLN A 86 -16.18 2.83 -34.34
N ASP A 87 -15.70 1.59 -34.19
CA ASP A 87 -16.08 0.47 -35.03
C ASP A 87 -17.59 0.18 -34.92
N ILE A 88 -18.15 0.17 -33.71
CA ILE A 88 -19.59 0.01 -33.50
C ILE A 88 -20.37 1.14 -34.19
N ARG A 89 -19.97 2.40 -34.00
CA ARG A 89 -20.62 3.54 -34.66
C ARG A 89 -20.56 3.43 -36.17
N LYS A 90 -19.42 3.00 -36.71
CA LYS A 90 -19.24 2.77 -38.14
C LYS A 90 -20.17 1.68 -38.66
N VAL A 91 -20.24 0.53 -38.00
CA VAL A 91 -21.15 -0.57 -38.37
C VAL A 91 -22.61 -0.10 -38.36
N ILE A 92 -23.03 0.62 -37.33
CA ILE A 92 -24.40 1.17 -37.24
C ILE A 92 -24.69 2.14 -38.39
N ASN A 93 -23.72 3.01 -38.74
CA ASN A 93 -23.92 4.00 -39.78
C ASN A 93 -23.81 3.43 -41.21
N GLU A 94 -22.97 2.43 -41.44
CA GLU A 94 -22.76 1.87 -42.78
C GLU A 94 -23.82 0.81 -43.13
N ASN A 95 -24.42 0.16 -42.12
CA ASN A 95 -25.42 -0.87 -42.34
C ASN A 95 -26.84 -0.30 -42.28
N ALA A 96 -27.45 -0.06 -43.45
CA ALA A 96 -28.82 0.43 -43.57
C ALA A 96 -29.86 -0.48 -42.89
N THR A 97 -29.60 -1.79 -42.81
CA THR A 97 -30.45 -2.76 -42.10
C THR A 97 -30.34 -2.57 -40.58
N VAL A 98 -29.15 -2.29 -40.05
CA VAL A 98 -28.98 -1.99 -38.62
C VAL A 98 -29.67 -0.67 -38.27
N ARG A 99 -29.58 0.32 -39.15
CA ARG A 99 -30.29 1.60 -38.98
C ARG A 99 -31.80 1.42 -38.96
N SER A 100 -32.37 0.68 -39.91
CA SER A 100 -33.82 0.42 -39.92
C SER A 100 -34.30 -0.39 -38.73
N TRP A 101 -33.48 -1.32 -38.22
CA TRP A 101 -33.79 -2.08 -37.02
C TRP A 101 -33.74 -1.20 -35.76
N ALA A 102 -32.77 -0.29 -35.66
CA ALA A 102 -32.66 0.67 -34.56
C ALA A 102 -33.78 1.72 -34.55
N ASP A 103 -34.26 2.13 -35.74
CA ASP A 103 -35.39 3.05 -35.89
C ASP A 103 -36.76 2.36 -35.70
N THR A 104 -36.78 1.02 -35.61
CA THR A 104 -38.02 0.27 -35.34
C THR A 104 -38.43 0.46 -33.87
N PRO A 105 -39.65 0.95 -33.59
CA PRO A 105 -40.11 1.16 -32.22
C PRO A 105 -40.09 -0.15 -31.43
N LEU A 106 -39.58 -0.10 -30.20
CA LEU A 106 -39.52 -1.27 -29.33
C LEU A 106 -40.94 -1.82 -29.11
N PRO A 107 -41.11 -3.16 -29.09
CA PRO A 107 -42.37 -3.76 -28.70
C PRO A 107 -42.83 -3.26 -27.33
N ALA A 108 -44.14 -3.03 -27.18
CA ALA A 108 -44.72 -2.41 -26.00
C ALA A 108 -44.30 -3.09 -24.68
N ASP A 109 -44.10 -4.41 -24.70
CA ASP A 109 -43.69 -5.18 -23.52
C ASP A 109 -42.26 -4.86 -23.08
N VAL A 110 -41.33 -4.69 -24.03
CA VAL A 110 -39.94 -4.33 -23.73
C VAL A 110 -39.85 -2.87 -23.27
N ALA A 111 -40.62 -1.98 -23.88
CA ALA A 111 -40.73 -0.59 -23.44
C ALA A 111 -41.33 -0.47 -22.03
N ARG A 112 -42.33 -1.31 -21.70
CA ARG A 112 -42.93 -1.38 -20.36
C ARG A 112 -41.92 -1.93 -19.33
N LEU A 113 -41.07 -2.87 -19.73
CA LEU A 113 -40.03 -3.43 -18.88
C LEU A 113 -38.88 -2.43 -18.62
N SER A 114 -38.47 -1.65 -19.63
CA SER A 114 -37.40 -0.65 -19.46
C SER A 114 -37.85 0.57 -18.67
N ALA A 115 -39.14 0.92 -18.75
CA ALA A 115 -39.75 1.97 -17.92
C ALA A 115 -40.06 1.51 -16.49
N SER A 116 -39.80 0.23 -16.16
CA SER A 116 -40.06 -0.32 -14.84
C SER A 116 -39.02 0.18 -13.82
N PRO A 117 -39.39 0.27 -12.52
CA PRO A 117 -38.48 0.69 -11.46
C PRO A 117 -37.21 -0.17 -11.41
N ALA A 118 -36.10 0.40 -10.95
CA ALA A 118 -34.87 -0.35 -10.77
C ALA A 118 -35.06 -1.43 -9.69
N TYR A 119 -35.02 -2.70 -10.11
CA TYR A 119 -35.07 -3.84 -9.21
C TYR A 119 -33.69 -4.09 -8.61
N THR A 120 -33.60 -4.12 -7.28
CA THR A 120 -32.34 -4.30 -6.54
C THR A 120 -31.94 -5.77 -6.35
N GLY A 121 -32.69 -6.71 -6.91
CA GLY A 121 -32.38 -8.13 -6.86
C GLY A 121 -33.40 -9.00 -7.60
N ALA A 122 -33.08 -10.29 -7.76
CA ALA A 122 -33.93 -11.25 -8.48
C ALA A 122 -35.28 -11.51 -7.81
N GLY A 123 -35.36 -11.39 -6.48
CA GLY A 123 -36.62 -11.53 -5.73
C GLY A 123 -37.60 -10.38 -6.00
N ASP A 124 -37.10 -9.15 -6.03
CA ASP A 124 -37.90 -7.95 -6.32
C ASP A 124 -38.46 -7.98 -7.74
N PHE A 125 -37.65 -8.47 -8.70
CA PHE A 125 -38.09 -8.68 -10.08
C PHE A 125 -39.19 -9.73 -10.16
N GLY A 126 -39.01 -10.89 -9.52
CA GLY A 126 -40.00 -11.97 -9.54
C GLY A 126 -41.35 -11.58 -8.94
N ALA A 127 -41.34 -10.76 -7.88
CA ALA A 127 -42.57 -10.25 -7.25
C ALA A 127 -43.33 -9.24 -8.13
N ALA A 128 -42.65 -8.57 -9.06
CA ALA A 128 -43.24 -7.60 -9.97
C ALA A 128 -43.87 -8.24 -11.23
N VAL A 129 -43.61 -9.52 -11.49
CA VAL A 129 -44.19 -10.25 -12.63
C VAL A 129 -45.61 -10.71 -12.27
N PRO A 130 -46.63 -10.31 -13.06
CA PRO A 130 -48.01 -10.75 -12.85
C PRO A 130 -48.16 -12.27 -12.95
N THR A 131 -48.85 -12.90 -11.99
CA THR A 131 -49.05 -14.36 -11.92
C THR A 131 -49.82 -14.97 -13.10
N ASP A 132 -50.56 -14.15 -13.85
CA ASP A 132 -51.25 -14.53 -15.09
C ASP A 132 -50.32 -14.66 -16.30
N HIS A 133 -49.10 -14.12 -16.22
CA HIS A 133 -48.04 -14.22 -17.22
C HIS A 133 -46.86 -15.05 -16.67
N ALA A 134 -47.11 -16.33 -16.41
CA ALA A 134 -46.07 -17.26 -15.96
C ALA A 134 -44.91 -17.28 -16.97
N LEU A 135 -43.72 -16.86 -16.52
CA LEU A 135 -42.52 -16.92 -17.34
C LEU A 135 -42.21 -18.38 -17.68
N HIS A 136 -41.86 -18.64 -18.94
CA HIS A 136 -41.39 -19.95 -19.34
C HIS A 136 -40.17 -20.33 -18.49
N THR A 137 -40.18 -21.54 -17.93
CA THR A 137 -39.00 -22.13 -17.29
C THR A 137 -37.85 -22.04 -18.29
N ALA A 138 -36.71 -21.49 -17.87
CA ALA A 138 -35.53 -21.40 -18.73
C ALA A 138 -35.23 -22.80 -19.30
N GLY A 139 -35.45 -22.95 -20.61
CA GLY A 139 -35.18 -24.20 -21.28
C GLY A 139 -33.68 -24.43 -21.29
N ASP A 140 -33.22 -25.50 -20.66
CA ASP A 140 -31.86 -26.02 -20.83
C ASP A 140 -31.69 -26.43 -22.30
N GLY A 141 -31.30 -25.47 -23.13
CA GLY A 141 -30.98 -25.65 -24.54
C GLY A 141 -29.59 -26.26 -24.70
N ALA A 142 -29.44 -27.53 -24.33
CA ALA A 142 -28.39 -28.40 -24.85
C ALA A 142 -29.01 -29.35 -25.88
N ALA A 143 -28.90 -28.98 -27.16
CA ALA A 143 -28.71 -29.90 -28.30
C ALA A 143 -28.80 -29.11 -29.61
N HIS A 144 -27.64 -28.73 -30.17
CA HIS A 144 -27.35 -28.81 -31.59
C HIS A 144 -25.84 -29.02 -31.76
#